data_AF-I4WGG1-F1
#
_entry.id   AF-I4WGG1-F1
#
_cell.length_a   1.000
_cell.length_b   1.000
_cell.length_c   1.000
_cell.angle_alpha   90.00
_cell.angle_beta   90.00
_cell.angle_gamma   90.00
#
_symmetry.space_group_name_H-M   'P 1'
#
loop_
_entity.id
_entity.type
_entity.pdbx_description
1 polymer ?
#
loop_
_entity_poly.entity_id
_entity_poly.type
_entity_poly.pdbx_seq_one_letter_code
_entity_poly.pdbx_strand_id
1 'polypeptide(L)'
;MGGAQPLAASLAGACSLNIECQQSRIDFRLKTKYVDEQASDLDDALARIEKYTKAGEAKSIALLGNAADILPELVRRGVRPDAVTDQTSAHDPVNGYLPQGWTLEQWFERRKSEPDATRDAAKASMRVHVEAMLAFQKQGIPTFDYGNNIRQMAFDVGCKNAFDFPGFVPAYVRPLFCRGIGPFRWVALSGDPEDILKTDAKVKELIPDDKHLHNWLDMAEQRIAFQGLPSRICWVGLGVRHKLGLAFNEMVRNGELKAPVVIGRDHLDSGSVASPNRETEAMKDGSDAVSDWPILNALLNTASGATWVSFHHGGGVGMGYSQHAGLVIVCDGSEAADKRIARVLWNDPGTGVMRHADAGYEDAVACAKEQGLKLPMVP
;
A
#
# COMPACT_ATOMS: atom_id res chain seq x y z
N MET A 1 1.76 -2.79 -8.07
CA MET A 1 1.80 -1.82 -6.95
C MET A 1 3.01 -0.89 -7.08
N GLY A 2 4.24 -1.42 -7.24
CA GLY A 2 5.49 -0.67 -7.49
C GLY A 2 5.40 0.64 -8.29
N GLY A 3 4.67 0.62 -9.40
CA GLY A 3 4.51 1.81 -10.24
C GLY A 3 3.70 2.97 -9.64
N ALA A 4 3.18 2.87 -8.41
CA ALA A 4 2.61 4.01 -7.69
C ALA A 4 3.66 4.86 -6.97
N GLN A 5 4.85 4.31 -6.68
CA GLN A 5 5.93 5.01 -5.98
C GLN A 5 6.38 6.31 -6.67
N PRO A 6 6.59 6.37 -8.01
CA PRO A 6 7.07 7.58 -8.63
C PRO A 6 6.06 8.74 -8.50
N LEU A 7 4.78 8.47 -8.76
CA LEU A 7 3.72 9.45 -8.56
C LEU A 7 3.56 9.84 -7.08
N ALA A 8 3.59 8.88 -6.16
CA ALA A 8 3.46 9.15 -4.72
C ALA A 8 4.60 10.06 -4.22
N ALA A 9 5.84 9.81 -4.65
CA ALA A 9 6.98 10.67 -4.36
C ALA A 9 6.76 12.09 -4.91
N SER A 10 6.32 12.22 -6.16
CA SER A 10 6.01 13.53 -6.74
C SER A 10 4.88 14.28 -6.02
N LEU A 11 3.83 13.58 -5.56
CA LEU A 11 2.75 14.18 -4.77
C LEU A 11 3.21 14.59 -3.36
N ALA A 12 4.22 13.90 -2.81
CA ALA A 12 4.89 14.28 -1.58
C ALA A 12 5.94 15.40 -1.77
N GLY A 13 6.13 15.88 -3.01
CA GLY A 13 7.09 16.95 -3.34
C GLY A 13 8.53 16.47 -3.59
N ALA A 14 8.76 15.17 -3.71
CA ALA A 14 10.08 14.60 -3.93
C ALA A 14 10.34 14.27 -5.41
N CYS A 15 11.62 14.36 -5.81
CA CYS A 15 12.09 13.62 -6.97
C CYS A 15 12.25 12.13 -6.63
N SER A 16 12.16 11.25 -7.63
CA SER A 16 12.39 9.81 -7.42
C SER A 16 13.14 9.17 -8.58
N LEU A 17 14.08 8.28 -8.26
CA LEU A 17 14.73 7.36 -9.19
C LEU A 17 14.14 5.96 -8.97
N ASN A 18 13.57 5.37 -10.02
CA ASN A 18 12.78 4.15 -9.96
C ASN A 18 13.39 3.10 -10.88
N ILE A 19 14.05 2.10 -10.32
CA ILE A 19 14.75 1.05 -11.08
C ILE A 19 13.76 -0.06 -11.44
N GLU A 20 13.67 -0.42 -12.72
CA GLU A 20 12.78 -1.47 -13.22
C GLU A 20 13.51 -2.28 -14.30
N CYS A 21 13.38 -3.60 -14.24
CA CYS A 21 14.10 -4.52 -15.13
C CYS A 21 13.38 -4.76 -16.47
N GLN A 22 12.09 -4.46 -16.57
CA GLN A 22 11.26 -4.68 -17.76
C GLN A 22 10.84 -3.37 -18.41
N GLN A 23 11.29 -3.13 -19.64
CA GLN A 23 10.92 -1.95 -20.43
C GLN A 23 9.39 -1.80 -20.55
N SER A 24 8.67 -2.89 -20.79
CA SER A 24 7.20 -2.88 -20.91
C SER A 24 6.49 -2.39 -19.64
N ARG A 25 7.12 -2.49 -18.46
CA ARG A 25 6.59 -1.97 -17.20
C ARG A 25 6.84 -0.47 -17.08
N ILE A 26 7.99 0.01 -17.53
CA ILE A 26 8.29 1.45 -17.63
C ILE A 26 7.31 2.11 -18.61
N ASP A 27 7.16 1.55 -19.82
CA ASP A 27 6.24 2.05 -20.85
C ASP A 27 4.80 2.15 -20.33
N PHE A 28 4.36 1.15 -19.56
CA PHE A 28 3.04 1.15 -18.96
C PHE A 28 2.86 2.30 -17.95
N ARG A 29 3.89 2.65 -17.18
CA ARG A 29 3.83 3.76 -16.20
C ARG A 29 3.93 5.11 -16.85
N LEU A 30 4.72 5.25 -17.93
CA LEU A 30 4.71 6.45 -18.76
C LEU A 30 3.33 6.67 -19.38
N LYS A 31 2.75 5.62 -20.00
CA LYS A 31 1.41 5.67 -20.60
C LYS A 31 0.33 6.06 -19.59
N THR A 32 0.43 5.57 -18.36
CA THR A 32 -0.55 5.84 -17.28
C THR A 32 -0.21 7.10 -16.47
N LYS A 33 0.84 7.85 -16.83
CA LYS A 33 1.31 9.07 -16.17
C LYS A 33 1.70 8.88 -14.70
N TYR A 34 2.11 7.67 -14.35
CA TYR A 34 2.58 7.32 -13.02
C TYR A 34 4.09 7.53 -12.84
N VAL A 35 4.83 7.71 -13.94
CA VAL A 35 6.22 8.17 -13.97
C VAL A 35 6.35 9.22 -15.06
N ASP A 36 7.19 10.24 -14.86
CA ASP A 36 7.28 11.39 -15.77
C ASP A 36 8.20 11.10 -16.97
N GLU A 37 9.35 10.48 -16.72
CA GLU A 37 10.37 10.25 -17.75
C GLU A 37 11.22 9.00 -17.49
N GLN A 38 11.96 8.59 -18.51
CA GLN A 38 12.94 7.50 -18.44
C GLN A 38 14.33 8.05 -18.80
N ALA A 39 15.33 7.68 -18.00
CA ALA A 39 16.73 7.98 -18.28
C ALA A 39 17.37 6.95 -19.23
N SER A 40 18.39 7.35 -19.98
CA SER A 40 19.13 6.43 -20.88
C SER A 40 20.05 5.47 -20.12
N ASP A 41 20.60 5.93 -19.01
CA ASP A 41 21.58 5.22 -18.18
C ASP A 41 21.64 5.86 -16.78
N LEU A 42 22.49 5.32 -15.91
CA LEU A 42 22.63 5.78 -14.53
C LEU A 42 23.18 7.22 -14.43
N ASP A 43 24.07 7.63 -15.34
CA ASP A 43 24.66 8.97 -15.31
C ASP A 43 23.62 10.02 -15.71
N ASP A 44 22.86 9.75 -16.78
CA ASP A 44 21.72 10.58 -17.18
C ASP A 44 20.67 10.67 -16.06
N ALA A 45 20.35 9.55 -15.41
CA ALA A 45 19.41 9.52 -14.30
C ALA A 45 19.85 10.44 -13.14
N LEU A 46 21.13 10.34 -12.71
CA LEU A 46 21.66 11.14 -11.63
C LEU A 46 21.74 12.63 -11.99
N ALA A 47 22.15 12.96 -13.21
CA ALA A 47 22.20 14.34 -13.69
C ALA A 47 20.80 15.00 -13.69
N ARG A 48 19.77 14.25 -14.06
CA ARG A 48 18.38 14.72 -14.01
C ARG A 48 17.85 14.89 -12.59
N ILE A 49 18.11 13.92 -11.70
CA ILE A 49 17.77 14.06 -10.28
C ILE A 49 18.40 15.32 -9.70
N GLU A 50 19.70 15.55 -9.93
CA GLU A 50 20.39 16.75 -9.46
C GLU A 50 19.79 18.04 -10.05
N LYS A 51 19.49 18.05 -11.35
CA LYS A 51 18.85 19.18 -12.02
C LYS A 51 17.51 19.55 -11.38
N TYR A 52 16.60 18.58 -11.22
CA TYR A 52 15.25 18.85 -10.74
C TYR A 52 15.23 19.18 -9.24
N THR A 53 16.05 18.50 -8.44
CA THR A 53 16.17 18.82 -7.00
C THR A 53 16.72 20.22 -6.78
N LYS A 54 17.73 20.67 -7.56
CA LYS A 54 18.22 22.07 -7.51
C LYS A 54 17.16 23.10 -7.92
N ALA A 55 16.25 22.74 -8.82
CA ALA A 55 15.16 23.60 -9.27
C ALA A 55 13.96 23.60 -8.29
N GLY A 56 13.95 22.75 -7.26
CA GLY A 56 12.81 22.58 -6.37
C GLY A 56 11.60 21.90 -7.04
N GLU A 57 11.85 21.13 -8.12
CA GLU A 57 10.81 20.39 -8.83
C GLU A 57 10.65 18.97 -8.27
N ALA A 58 9.45 18.41 -8.41
CA ALA A 58 9.13 17.05 -8.00
C ALA A 58 8.94 16.16 -9.25
N LYS A 59 10.01 15.50 -9.70
CA LYS A 59 10.05 14.70 -10.93
C LYS A 59 10.42 13.25 -10.68
N SER A 60 9.73 12.36 -11.39
CA SER A 60 9.91 10.93 -11.29
C SER A 60 10.60 10.35 -12.53
N ILE A 61 11.69 9.61 -12.30
CA ILE A 61 12.58 9.10 -13.32
C ILE A 61 12.61 7.57 -13.22
N ALA A 62 12.26 6.89 -14.30
CA ALA A 62 12.49 5.47 -14.45
C ALA A 62 13.92 5.20 -14.99
N LEU A 63 14.54 4.14 -14.51
CA LEU A 63 15.81 3.63 -15.02
C LEU A 63 15.68 2.15 -15.31
N LEU A 64 15.96 1.76 -16.56
CA LEU A 64 15.97 0.36 -16.96
C LEU A 64 17.23 -0.31 -16.38
N GLY A 65 17.05 -1.31 -15.51
CA GLY A 65 18.17 -2.01 -14.90
C GLY A 65 17.73 -2.98 -13.80
N ASN A 66 18.71 -3.71 -13.24
CA ASN A 66 18.48 -4.58 -12.09
C ASN A 66 18.85 -3.82 -10.81
N ALA A 67 17.95 -3.79 -9.83
CA ALA A 67 18.20 -3.12 -8.55
C ALA A 67 19.40 -3.72 -7.79
N ALA A 68 19.66 -5.03 -7.94
CA ALA A 68 20.83 -5.70 -7.36
C ALA A 68 22.17 -5.28 -8.01
N ASP A 69 22.14 -4.62 -9.18
CA ASP A 69 23.32 -4.00 -9.79
C ASP A 69 23.41 -2.49 -9.45
N ILE A 70 22.29 -1.79 -9.60
CA ILE A 70 22.27 -0.33 -9.50
C ILE A 70 22.43 0.18 -8.07
N LEU A 71 21.79 -0.44 -7.07
CA LEU A 71 21.92 0.05 -5.68
C LEU A 71 23.35 -0.09 -5.15
N PRO A 72 24.03 -1.24 -5.29
CA PRO A 72 25.44 -1.34 -4.92
C PRO A 72 26.33 -0.33 -5.64
N GLU A 73 26.06 -0.05 -6.92
CA GLU A 73 26.79 0.95 -7.69
C GLU A 73 26.56 2.38 -7.16
N LEU A 74 25.33 2.73 -6.79
CA LEU A 74 25.02 4.01 -6.14
C LEU A 74 25.75 4.17 -4.81
N VAL A 75 25.80 3.12 -3.98
CA VAL A 75 26.58 3.09 -2.74
C VAL A 75 28.07 3.30 -3.04
N ARG A 76 28.62 2.57 -4.01
CA ARG A 76 30.04 2.67 -4.40
C ARG A 76 30.42 4.08 -4.86
N ARG A 77 29.52 4.76 -5.57
CA ARG A 77 29.69 6.14 -6.04
C ARG A 77 29.49 7.19 -4.94
N GLY A 78 29.05 6.80 -3.74
CA GLY A 78 28.76 7.73 -2.65
C GLY A 78 27.53 8.60 -2.89
N VAL A 79 26.60 8.16 -3.74
CA VAL A 79 25.32 8.86 -3.94
C VAL A 79 24.52 8.76 -2.64
N ARG A 80 24.00 9.88 -2.13
CA ARG A 80 23.15 9.91 -0.93
C ARG A 80 21.71 10.31 -1.30
N PRO A 81 20.82 9.35 -1.60
CA PRO A 81 19.39 9.65 -1.65
C PRO A 81 18.86 10.10 -0.27
N ASP A 82 17.72 10.78 -0.26
CA ASP A 82 17.07 11.23 0.99
C ASP A 82 16.21 10.14 1.64
N ALA A 83 15.81 9.12 0.87
CA ALA A 83 15.14 7.92 1.36
C ALA A 83 15.40 6.74 0.42
N VAL A 84 15.41 5.52 0.96
CA VAL A 84 15.57 4.27 0.20
C VAL A 84 14.51 3.26 0.62
N THR A 85 13.90 2.62 -0.38
CA THR A 85 12.92 1.55 -0.19
C THR A 85 12.90 0.65 -1.41
N ASP A 86 12.22 -0.50 -1.33
CA ASP A 86 12.03 -1.42 -2.44
C ASP A 86 10.58 -1.89 -2.56
N GLN A 87 10.14 -2.11 -3.80
CA GLN A 87 8.83 -2.72 -4.10
C GLN A 87 8.89 -3.68 -5.29
N THR A 88 10.05 -4.32 -5.53
CA THR A 88 10.12 -5.52 -6.38
C THR A 88 9.19 -6.60 -5.82
N SER A 89 8.87 -7.62 -6.63
CA SER A 89 8.02 -8.73 -6.14
C SER A 89 8.87 -9.79 -5.42
N ALA A 90 9.65 -9.37 -4.43
CA ALA A 90 10.56 -10.24 -3.67
C ALA A 90 9.84 -11.39 -2.92
N HIS A 91 8.56 -11.24 -2.65
CA HIS A 91 7.70 -12.24 -2.01
C HIS A 91 7.53 -13.53 -2.84
N ASP A 92 7.83 -13.50 -4.14
CA ASP A 92 7.86 -14.66 -5.01
C ASP A 92 9.23 -14.74 -5.71
N PRO A 93 10.23 -15.39 -5.11
CA PRO A 93 11.58 -15.43 -5.67
C PRO A 93 11.67 -16.12 -7.04
N VAL A 94 10.70 -16.97 -7.41
CA VAL A 94 10.71 -17.66 -8.70
C VAL A 94 10.17 -16.74 -9.80
N ASN A 95 9.06 -16.05 -9.54
CA ASN A 95 8.33 -15.31 -10.57
C ASN A 95 8.42 -13.79 -10.46
N GLY A 96 8.94 -13.25 -9.36
CA GLY A 96 8.83 -11.83 -9.02
C GLY A 96 10.14 -11.03 -8.95
N TYR A 97 11.31 -11.69 -8.94
CA TYR A 97 12.60 -11.02 -8.84
C TYR A 97 13.60 -11.55 -9.88
N LEU A 98 14.11 -10.67 -10.75
CA LEU A 98 15.11 -11.00 -11.76
C LEU A 98 16.48 -11.23 -11.09
N PRO A 99 17.08 -12.43 -11.17
CA PRO A 99 18.42 -12.65 -10.65
C PRO A 99 19.47 -11.75 -11.32
N GLN A 100 20.47 -11.33 -10.55
CA GLN A 100 21.59 -10.52 -11.04
C GLN A 100 22.32 -11.26 -12.18
N GLY A 101 22.70 -10.52 -13.23
CA GLY A 101 23.39 -11.07 -14.40
C GLY A 101 22.53 -11.92 -15.35
N TRP A 102 21.23 -12.07 -15.10
CA TRP A 102 20.31 -12.76 -16.00
C TRP A 102 19.57 -11.77 -16.90
N THR A 103 19.25 -12.19 -18.13
CA THR A 103 18.28 -11.48 -18.97
C THR A 103 16.84 -11.89 -18.62
N LEU A 104 15.86 -11.13 -19.09
CA LEU A 104 14.45 -11.45 -18.91
C LEU A 104 14.08 -12.78 -19.56
N GLU A 105 14.64 -13.08 -20.73
CA GLU A 105 14.41 -14.33 -21.46
C GLU A 105 14.90 -15.52 -20.65
N GLN A 106 16.15 -15.43 -20.14
CA GLN A 106 16.72 -16.46 -19.28
C GLN A 106 15.87 -16.69 -18.03
N TRP A 107 15.42 -15.62 -17.39
CA TRP A 107 14.57 -15.72 -16.21
C TRP A 107 13.21 -16.36 -16.51
N PHE A 108 12.54 -15.97 -17.60
CA PHE A 108 11.25 -16.52 -17.98
C PHE A 108 11.30 -17.99 -18.42
N GLU A 109 12.41 -18.43 -19.00
CA GLU A 109 12.67 -19.83 -19.31
C GLU A 109 12.95 -20.62 -18.01
N ARG A 110 13.95 -20.20 -17.24
CA ARG A 110 14.45 -20.93 -16.07
C ARG A 110 13.47 -21.02 -14.92
N ARG A 111 12.58 -20.03 -14.74
CA ARG A 111 11.51 -20.15 -13.73
C ARG A 111 10.56 -21.33 -13.98
N LYS A 112 10.53 -21.87 -15.20
CA LYS A 112 9.75 -23.07 -15.56
C LYS A 112 10.58 -24.34 -15.50
N SER A 113 11.80 -24.33 -16.05
CA SER A 113 12.64 -25.52 -16.14
C SER A 113 13.37 -25.84 -14.84
N GLU A 114 13.77 -24.82 -14.09
CA GLU A 114 14.64 -24.92 -12.90
C GLU A 114 14.15 -23.97 -11.78
N PRO A 115 12.93 -24.16 -11.24
CA PRO A 115 12.32 -23.23 -10.29
C PRO A 115 13.13 -23.11 -8.98
N ASP A 116 13.70 -24.20 -8.45
CA ASP A 116 14.52 -24.16 -7.24
C ASP A 116 15.82 -23.36 -7.44
N ALA A 117 16.52 -23.60 -8.55
CA ALA A 117 17.73 -22.84 -8.88
C ALA A 117 17.42 -21.35 -9.14
N THR A 118 16.28 -21.07 -9.76
CA THR A 118 15.79 -19.69 -9.97
C THR A 118 15.51 -19.00 -8.65
N ARG A 119 14.80 -19.68 -7.72
CA ARG A 119 14.56 -19.17 -6.36
C ARG A 119 15.88 -18.83 -5.67
N ASP A 120 16.84 -19.75 -5.69
CA ASP A 120 18.10 -19.59 -4.96
C ASP A 120 18.95 -18.45 -5.54
N ALA A 121 19.00 -18.32 -6.88
CA ALA A 121 19.66 -17.21 -7.57
C ALA A 121 18.99 -15.86 -7.27
N ALA A 122 17.65 -15.82 -7.24
CA ALA A 122 16.90 -14.62 -6.89
C ALA A 122 17.17 -14.21 -5.44
N LYS A 123 17.12 -15.14 -4.47
CA LYS A 123 17.42 -14.84 -3.05
C LYS A 123 18.85 -14.36 -2.85
N ALA A 124 19.82 -14.94 -3.55
CA ALA A 124 21.21 -14.46 -3.53
C ALA A 124 21.31 -13.00 -4.02
N SER A 125 20.56 -12.64 -5.07
CA SER A 125 20.51 -11.27 -5.60
C SER A 125 19.79 -10.30 -4.66
N MET A 126 18.71 -10.74 -3.99
CA MET A 126 18.01 -9.96 -2.97
C MET A 126 18.92 -9.67 -1.77
N ARG A 127 19.80 -10.59 -1.39
CA ARG A 127 20.80 -10.34 -0.35
C ARG A 127 21.73 -9.19 -0.73
N VAL A 128 22.28 -9.17 -1.94
CA VAL A 128 23.14 -8.08 -2.43
C VAL A 128 22.38 -6.75 -2.42
N HIS A 129 21.13 -6.75 -2.88
CA HIS A 129 20.24 -5.59 -2.83
C HIS A 129 20.07 -5.07 -1.39
N VAL A 130 19.72 -5.95 -0.44
CA VAL A 130 19.50 -5.58 0.97
C VAL A 130 20.80 -5.11 1.64
N GLU A 131 21.95 -5.70 1.32
CA GLU A 131 23.26 -5.22 1.79
C GLU A 131 23.54 -3.77 1.34
N ALA A 132 23.12 -3.38 0.13
CA ALA A 132 23.19 -2.00 -0.32
C ALA A 132 22.20 -1.07 0.42
N MET A 133 20.98 -1.52 0.68
CA MET A 133 20.01 -0.78 1.52
C MET A 133 20.58 -0.55 2.94
N LEU A 134 21.18 -1.57 3.55
CA LEU A 134 21.86 -1.45 4.84
C LEU A 134 23.05 -0.48 4.79
N ALA A 135 23.77 -0.42 3.68
CA ALA A 135 24.86 0.55 3.50
C ALA A 135 24.34 1.99 3.43
N PHE A 136 23.18 2.25 2.82
CA PHE A 136 22.52 3.56 2.88
C PHE A 136 22.04 3.89 4.29
N GLN A 137 21.42 2.93 4.98
CA GLN A 137 20.99 3.10 6.36
C GLN A 137 22.16 3.50 7.28
N LYS A 138 23.32 2.84 7.15
CA LYS A 138 24.54 3.17 7.92
C LYS A 138 25.07 4.57 7.65
N GLN A 139 24.72 5.17 6.51
CA GLN A 139 25.02 6.58 6.21
C GLN A 139 23.98 7.55 6.79
N GLY A 140 23.04 7.07 7.59
CA GLY A 140 21.95 7.86 8.19
C GLY A 140 20.80 8.14 7.24
N ILE A 141 20.68 7.43 6.12
CA ILE A 141 19.60 7.62 5.15
C ILE A 141 18.37 6.83 5.63
N PRO A 142 17.19 7.46 5.76
CA PRO A 142 15.93 6.77 6.00
C PRO A 142 15.74 5.60 5.03
N THR A 143 15.78 4.39 5.55
CA THR A 143 15.67 3.16 4.78
C THR A 143 14.58 2.32 5.40
N PHE A 144 13.67 1.79 4.59
CA PHE A 144 12.54 1.02 5.07
C PHE A 144 12.11 -0.06 4.07
N ASP A 145 11.47 -1.10 4.57
CA ASP A 145 10.83 -2.15 3.78
C ASP A 145 9.38 -1.77 3.46
N TYR A 146 9.00 -1.90 2.18
CA TYR A 146 7.66 -1.55 1.71
C TYR A 146 6.77 -2.78 1.46
N GLY A 147 6.93 -3.79 2.30
CA GLY A 147 5.97 -4.86 2.46
C GLY A 147 6.01 -5.93 1.38
N ASN A 148 7.19 -6.19 0.82
CA ASN A 148 7.43 -7.23 -0.17
C ASN A 148 8.28 -8.41 0.35
N ASN A 149 8.61 -8.41 1.64
CA ASN A 149 9.34 -9.47 2.34
C ASN A 149 10.82 -9.62 1.92
N ILE A 150 11.42 -8.62 1.26
CA ILE A 150 12.81 -8.71 0.78
C ILE A 150 13.83 -8.92 1.91
N ARG A 151 13.58 -8.31 3.09
CA ARG A 151 14.41 -8.52 4.29
C ARG A 151 14.48 -9.99 4.71
N GLN A 152 13.33 -10.67 4.73
CA GLN A 152 13.28 -12.10 5.05
C GLN A 152 14.01 -12.93 4.02
N MET A 153 13.83 -12.64 2.72
CA MET A 153 14.51 -13.38 1.66
C MET A 153 16.03 -13.28 1.77
N ALA A 154 16.54 -12.10 2.10
CA ALA A 154 17.98 -11.88 2.36
C ALA A 154 18.45 -12.54 3.66
N PHE A 155 17.64 -12.48 4.73
CA PHE A 155 17.94 -13.10 6.02
C PHE A 155 18.13 -14.62 5.89
N ASP A 156 17.23 -15.28 5.16
CA ASP A 156 17.25 -16.72 4.93
C ASP A 156 18.54 -17.21 4.26
N VAL A 157 19.20 -16.35 3.46
CA VAL A 157 20.47 -16.67 2.76
C VAL A 157 21.69 -16.00 3.41
N GLY A 158 21.57 -15.61 4.68
CA GLY A 158 22.70 -15.26 5.54
C GLY A 158 22.91 -13.77 5.84
N CYS A 159 22.04 -12.87 5.37
CA CYS A 159 22.10 -11.46 5.78
C CYS A 159 21.51 -11.30 7.18
N LYS A 160 22.31 -11.57 8.22
CA LYS A 160 21.83 -11.64 9.62
C LYS A 160 21.24 -10.34 10.15
N ASN A 161 21.60 -9.22 9.56
CA ASN A 161 21.18 -7.90 9.97
C ASN A 161 20.19 -7.27 8.96
N ALA A 162 19.53 -8.10 8.13
CA ALA A 162 18.55 -7.65 7.14
C ALA A 162 17.35 -6.88 7.75
N PHE A 163 17.04 -7.12 9.02
CA PHE A 163 15.96 -6.45 9.75
C PHE A 163 16.42 -5.20 10.52
N ASP A 164 17.66 -4.73 10.33
CA ASP A 164 18.13 -3.49 10.98
C ASP A 164 17.33 -2.26 10.53
N PHE A 165 16.73 -2.29 9.32
CA PHE A 165 15.77 -1.27 8.88
C PHE A 165 14.31 -1.75 9.01
N PRO A 166 13.39 -0.85 9.44
CA PRO A 166 12.03 -1.23 9.79
C PRO A 166 11.13 -1.41 8.57
N GLY A 167 10.00 -2.09 8.75
CA GLY A 167 8.87 -2.01 7.84
C GLY A 167 8.19 -0.65 7.89
N PHE A 168 7.57 -0.23 6.80
CA PHE A 168 6.89 1.06 6.72
C PHE A 168 5.69 1.19 7.67
N VAL A 169 5.06 0.08 8.07
CA VAL A 169 3.92 0.12 8.99
C VAL A 169 4.33 0.52 10.41
N PRO A 170 5.24 -0.20 11.10
CA PRO A 170 5.71 0.25 12.41
C PRO A 170 6.36 1.64 12.35
N ALA A 171 7.03 1.99 11.25
CA ALA A 171 7.72 3.27 11.12
C ALA A 171 6.78 4.48 10.89
N TYR A 172 5.72 4.32 10.10
CA TYR A 172 4.95 5.48 9.59
C TYR A 172 3.43 5.32 9.65
N VAL A 173 2.90 4.12 9.43
CA VAL A 173 1.45 3.93 9.17
C VAL A 173 0.66 3.52 10.41
N ARG A 174 1.27 2.85 11.39
CA ARG A 174 0.55 2.32 12.55
C ARG A 174 -0.29 3.36 13.32
N PRO A 175 0.13 4.62 13.50
CA PRO A 175 -0.73 5.63 14.13
C PRO A 175 -2.05 5.85 13.39
N LEU A 176 -2.06 5.74 12.06
CA LEU A 176 -3.29 5.79 11.26
C LEU A 176 -4.19 4.59 11.55
N PHE A 177 -3.60 3.38 11.61
CA PHE A 177 -4.35 2.16 11.95
C PHE A 177 -4.95 2.17 13.35
N CYS A 178 -4.30 2.82 14.31
CA CYS A 178 -4.86 3.00 15.67
C CYS A 178 -6.19 3.76 15.66
N ARG A 179 -6.44 4.59 14.64
CA ARG A 179 -7.70 5.32 14.44
C ARG A 179 -8.62 4.68 13.38
N GLY A 180 -8.32 3.46 12.96
CA GLY A 180 -9.03 2.74 11.89
C GLY A 180 -8.85 3.35 10.49
N ILE A 181 -7.92 4.29 10.32
CA ILE A 181 -7.64 4.97 9.04
C ILE A 181 -6.85 4.00 8.16
N GLY A 182 -7.32 3.75 6.95
CA GLY A 182 -6.71 2.82 6.02
C GLY A 182 -7.19 3.04 4.58
N PRO A 183 -6.80 2.18 3.62
CA PRO A 183 -6.97 2.41 2.17
C PRO A 183 -8.41 2.16 1.68
N PHE A 184 -9.36 2.87 2.28
CA PHE A 184 -10.76 2.94 1.89
C PHE A 184 -10.87 3.46 0.45
N ARG A 185 -11.73 2.82 -0.34
CA ARG A 185 -11.89 3.12 -1.76
C ARG A 185 -13.30 2.85 -2.24
N TRP A 186 -13.66 3.49 -3.34
CA TRP A 186 -14.93 3.23 -4.01
C TRP A 186 -14.78 3.27 -5.54
N VAL A 187 -15.75 2.65 -6.21
CA VAL A 187 -15.77 2.43 -7.66
C VAL A 187 -17.17 2.77 -8.20
N ALA A 188 -17.24 3.63 -9.21
CA ALA A 188 -18.49 3.97 -9.89
C ALA A 188 -18.84 2.89 -10.92
N LEU A 189 -19.92 2.12 -10.70
CA LEU A 189 -20.33 1.06 -11.63
C LEU A 189 -20.94 1.59 -12.94
N SER A 190 -21.26 2.87 -12.99
CA SER A 190 -21.68 3.56 -14.23
C SER A 190 -20.58 3.58 -15.28
N GLY A 191 -19.31 3.47 -14.87
CA GLY A 191 -18.16 3.75 -15.72
C GLY A 191 -17.93 5.24 -15.99
N ASP A 192 -18.72 6.11 -15.35
CA ASP A 192 -18.71 7.55 -15.61
C ASP A 192 -17.82 8.30 -14.62
N PRO A 193 -16.76 9.01 -15.08
CA PRO A 193 -15.86 9.75 -14.21
C PRO A 193 -16.54 10.82 -13.34
N GLU A 194 -17.66 11.38 -13.80
CA GLU A 194 -18.39 12.42 -13.06
C GLU A 194 -18.95 11.91 -11.73
N ASP A 195 -19.27 10.61 -11.64
CA ASP A 195 -19.71 10.02 -10.36
C ASP A 195 -18.58 10.05 -9.32
N ILE A 196 -17.32 9.91 -9.74
CA ILE A 196 -16.17 10.09 -8.85
C ILE A 196 -15.98 11.55 -8.46
N LEU A 197 -16.10 12.49 -9.40
CA LEU A 197 -15.96 13.92 -9.08
C LEU A 197 -17.06 14.40 -8.10
N LYS A 198 -18.29 13.90 -8.25
CA LYS A 198 -19.38 14.17 -7.31
C LYS A 198 -19.11 13.58 -5.93
N THR A 199 -18.61 12.34 -5.87
CA THR A 199 -18.24 11.74 -4.58
C THR A 199 -17.06 12.46 -3.93
N ASP A 200 -16.06 12.93 -4.69
CA ASP A 200 -14.96 13.76 -4.19
C ASP A 200 -15.49 15.06 -3.57
N ALA A 201 -16.43 15.75 -4.25
CA ALA A 201 -17.09 16.94 -3.72
C ALA A 201 -17.89 16.63 -2.43
N LYS A 202 -18.64 15.53 -2.40
CA LYS A 202 -19.38 15.09 -1.22
C LYS A 202 -18.47 14.78 -0.04
N VAL A 203 -17.30 14.19 -0.27
CA VAL A 203 -16.31 13.94 0.80
C VAL A 203 -15.82 15.27 1.39
N LYS A 204 -15.51 16.28 0.55
CA LYS A 204 -15.11 17.61 1.03
C LYS A 204 -16.21 18.30 1.84
N GLU A 205 -17.47 18.15 1.42
CA GLU A 205 -18.64 18.67 2.15
C GLU A 205 -18.77 18.04 3.55
N LEU A 206 -18.62 16.71 3.65
CA LEU A 206 -18.78 15.97 4.90
C LEU A 206 -17.59 16.07 5.86
N ILE A 207 -16.42 16.46 5.35
CA ILE A 207 -15.18 16.59 6.11
C ILE A 207 -14.55 17.96 5.79
N PRO A 208 -15.20 19.08 6.16
CA PRO A 208 -14.80 20.40 5.68
C PRO A 208 -13.47 20.90 6.25
N ASP A 209 -13.07 20.41 7.43
CA ASP A 209 -11.93 20.95 8.18
C ASP A 209 -10.60 20.20 7.91
N ASP A 210 -10.62 19.11 7.14
CA ASP A 210 -9.41 18.33 6.84
C ASP A 210 -8.72 18.81 5.56
N LYS A 211 -7.85 19.82 5.73
CA LYS A 211 -7.07 20.40 4.62
C LYS A 211 -6.18 19.37 3.91
N HIS A 212 -5.66 18.39 4.64
CA HIS A 212 -4.80 17.37 4.04
C HIS A 212 -5.61 16.46 3.12
N LEU A 213 -6.79 16.02 3.56
CA LEU A 213 -7.72 15.23 2.77
C LEU A 213 -8.19 16.00 1.52
N HIS A 214 -8.49 17.30 1.64
CA HIS A 214 -8.91 18.11 0.49
C HIS A 214 -7.80 18.21 -0.55
N ASN A 215 -6.57 18.51 -0.11
CA ASN A 215 -5.40 18.53 -0.99
C ASN A 215 -5.14 17.15 -1.63
N TRP A 216 -5.34 16.05 -0.89
CA TRP A 216 -5.28 14.69 -1.45
C TRP A 216 -6.27 14.51 -2.61
N LEU A 217 -7.53 14.93 -2.43
CA LEU A 217 -8.56 14.83 -3.49
C LEU A 217 -8.23 15.71 -4.69
N ASP A 218 -7.76 16.94 -4.47
CA ASP A 218 -7.33 17.85 -5.54
C ASP A 218 -6.19 17.26 -6.36
N MET A 219 -5.16 16.73 -5.69
CA MET A 219 -4.05 16.05 -6.34
C MET A 219 -4.50 14.80 -7.09
N ALA A 220 -5.41 14.02 -6.49
CA ALA A 220 -5.92 12.79 -7.08
C ALA A 220 -6.79 13.06 -8.32
N GLU A 221 -7.52 14.17 -8.38
CA GLU A 221 -8.23 14.62 -9.58
C GLU A 221 -7.24 15.06 -10.68
N GLN A 222 -6.23 15.86 -10.32
CA GLN A 222 -5.30 16.45 -11.29
C GLN A 222 -4.28 15.46 -11.85
N ARG A 223 -3.86 14.47 -11.05
CA ARG A 223 -2.67 13.65 -11.34
C ARG A 223 -2.95 12.16 -11.50
N ILE A 224 -4.09 11.63 -11.05
CA ILE A 224 -4.41 10.20 -11.15
C ILE A 224 -5.38 9.96 -12.30
N ALA A 225 -4.87 9.40 -13.41
CA ALA A 225 -5.72 8.94 -14.49
C ALA A 225 -6.48 7.66 -14.10
N PHE A 226 -7.78 7.61 -14.35
CA PHE A 226 -8.58 6.42 -14.10
C PHE A 226 -8.13 5.23 -14.96
N GLN A 227 -8.26 4.01 -14.41
CA GLN A 227 -7.93 2.75 -15.08
C GLN A 227 -9.12 1.79 -14.96
N GLY A 228 -9.81 1.52 -16.07
CA GLY A 228 -11.06 0.75 -16.04
C GLY A 228 -12.22 1.59 -15.49
N LEU A 229 -13.01 1.04 -14.57
CA LEU A 229 -14.06 1.80 -13.90
C LEU A 229 -13.46 2.95 -13.07
N PRO A 230 -13.97 4.19 -13.20
CA PRO A 230 -13.56 5.30 -12.36
C PRO A 230 -13.65 4.92 -10.88
N SER A 231 -12.56 5.14 -10.17
CA SER A 231 -12.37 4.70 -8.79
C SER A 231 -11.56 5.72 -8.02
N ARG A 232 -11.84 5.86 -6.73
CA ARG A 232 -11.08 6.75 -5.84
C ARG A 232 -10.60 5.98 -4.61
N ILE A 233 -9.37 6.25 -4.20
CA ILE A 233 -8.84 5.88 -2.89
C ILE A 233 -8.80 7.14 -2.02
N CYS A 234 -9.23 7.03 -0.77
CA CYS A 234 -9.19 8.13 0.20
C CYS A 234 -9.09 7.51 1.59
N TRP A 235 -8.00 7.81 2.30
CA TRP A 235 -7.75 7.20 3.59
C TRP A 235 -8.62 7.85 4.66
N VAL A 236 -9.57 7.09 5.19
CA VAL A 236 -10.51 7.55 6.23
C VAL A 236 -10.72 6.48 7.29
N GLY A 237 -11.01 6.92 8.51
CA GLY A 237 -11.06 6.08 9.71
C GLY A 237 -12.43 5.69 10.21
N LEU A 238 -12.41 5.09 11.41
CA LEU A 238 -13.62 4.84 12.20
C LEU A 238 -14.37 6.16 12.44
N GLY A 239 -15.70 6.12 12.40
CA GLY A 239 -16.54 7.30 12.52
C GLY A 239 -16.76 8.07 11.21
N VAL A 240 -15.92 7.88 10.19
CA VAL A 240 -16.02 8.58 8.89
C VAL A 240 -16.51 7.64 7.79
N ARG A 241 -15.98 6.41 7.69
CA ARG A 241 -16.32 5.46 6.61
C ARG A 241 -17.83 5.25 6.44
N HIS A 242 -18.56 5.03 7.53
CA HIS A 242 -20.01 4.82 7.48
C HIS A 242 -20.79 6.07 7.03
N LYS A 243 -20.34 7.28 7.41
CA LYS A 243 -20.97 8.54 6.97
C LYS A 243 -20.84 8.73 5.47
N LEU A 244 -19.64 8.50 4.93
CA LEU A 244 -19.41 8.56 3.49
C LEU A 244 -20.24 7.50 2.75
N GLY A 245 -20.26 6.25 3.24
CA GLY A 245 -21.05 5.20 2.59
C GLY A 245 -22.55 5.48 2.58
N LEU A 246 -23.10 6.01 3.68
CA LEU A 246 -24.52 6.41 3.73
C LEU A 246 -24.82 7.57 2.78
N ALA A 247 -23.94 8.57 2.72
CA ALA A 247 -24.10 9.68 1.79
C ALA A 247 -24.02 9.22 0.33
N PHE A 248 -23.08 8.35 -0.02
CA PHE A 248 -22.99 7.80 -1.37
C PHE A 248 -24.24 6.98 -1.72
N ASN A 249 -24.78 6.21 -0.77
CA ASN A 249 -26.03 5.48 -1.00
C ASN A 249 -27.22 6.42 -1.21
N GLU A 250 -27.29 7.53 -0.47
CA GLU A 250 -28.29 8.58 -0.71
C GLU A 250 -28.14 9.23 -2.09
N MET A 251 -26.91 9.53 -2.51
CA MET A 251 -26.64 10.09 -3.84
C MET A 251 -27.01 9.12 -4.99
N VAL A 252 -26.93 7.81 -4.76
CA VAL A 252 -27.47 6.82 -5.72
C VAL A 252 -29.00 6.85 -5.71
N ARG A 253 -29.62 6.91 -4.53
CA ARG A 253 -31.09 6.92 -4.37
C ARG A 253 -31.74 8.13 -5.04
N ASN A 254 -31.14 9.31 -4.90
CA ASN A 254 -31.68 10.56 -5.43
C ASN A 254 -31.29 10.83 -6.91
N GLY A 255 -30.49 9.95 -7.51
CA GLY A 255 -30.04 10.07 -8.90
C GLY A 255 -28.91 11.07 -9.13
N GLU A 256 -28.27 11.59 -8.09
CA GLU A 256 -27.05 12.40 -8.20
C GLU A 256 -25.91 11.56 -8.78
N LEU A 257 -25.79 10.29 -8.39
CA LEU A 257 -24.90 9.31 -9.02
C LEU A 257 -25.68 8.48 -10.04
N LYS A 258 -25.05 8.22 -11.20
CA LYS A 258 -25.73 7.61 -12.36
C LYS A 258 -26.04 6.12 -12.17
N ALA A 259 -25.31 5.43 -11.29
CA ALA A 259 -25.47 4.02 -10.99
C ALA A 259 -24.99 3.69 -9.57
N PRO A 260 -25.23 2.48 -9.06
CA PRO A 260 -24.66 2.03 -7.80
C PRO A 260 -23.14 2.18 -7.73
N VAL A 261 -22.65 2.43 -6.51
CA VAL A 261 -21.22 2.53 -6.22
C VAL A 261 -20.81 1.36 -5.35
N VAL A 262 -19.63 0.81 -5.62
CA VAL A 262 -19.03 -0.23 -4.79
C VAL A 262 -18.04 0.41 -3.83
N ILE A 263 -18.13 0.08 -2.54
CA ILE A 263 -17.19 0.52 -1.50
C ILE A 263 -16.41 -0.68 -1.00
N GLY A 264 -15.09 -0.56 -0.95
CA GLY A 264 -14.21 -1.59 -0.41
C GLY A 264 -12.89 -1.01 0.09
N ARG A 265 -11.88 -1.87 0.15
CA ARG A 265 -10.52 -1.54 0.57
C ARG A 265 -9.53 -2.61 0.11
N ASP A 266 -8.25 -2.35 0.32
CA ASP A 266 -7.26 -3.43 0.35
C ASP A 266 -7.53 -4.39 1.53
N HIS A 267 -6.90 -5.57 1.50
CA HIS A 267 -6.79 -6.43 2.68
C HIS A 267 -5.75 -5.89 3.68
N LEU A 268 -4.85 -5.00 3.25
CA LEU A 268 -4.05 -4.15 4.13
C LEU A 268 -4.95 -3.08 4.75
N ASP A 269 -5.38 -3.31 5.99
CA ASP A 269 -6.12 -2.34 6.80
C ASP A 269 -5.97 -2.69 8.28
N SER A 270 -6.26 -1.73 9.15
CA SER A 270 -6.07 -1.76 10.59
C SER A 270 -6.52 -3.05 11.30
N GLY A 271 -7.65 -3.65 10.89
CA GLY A 271 -8.23 -4.83 11.55
C GLY A 271 -8.18 -6.11 10.74
N SER A 272 -7.66 -6.07 9.51
CA SER A 272 -7.94 -7.11 8.52
C SER A 272 -6.74 -7.95 8.11
N VAL A 273 -5.61 -7.83 8.79
CA VAL A 273 -4.38 -8.57 8.43
C VAL A 273 -3.53 -8.90 9.64
N ALA A 274 -2.96 -10.11 9.62
CA ALA A 274 -1.82 -10.52 10.44
C ALA A 274 -0.65 -10.83 9.48
N SER A 275 0.46 -10.14 9.66
CA SER A 275 1.62 -10.17 8.76
C SER A 275 2.87 -9.64 9.51
N PRO A 276 3.63 -10.53 10.19
CA PRO A 276 4.73 -10.15 11.09
C PRO A 276 5.88 -9.41 10.42
N ASN A 277 6.02 -9.52 9.09
CA ASN A 277 7.07 -8.82 8.34
C ASN A 277 6.54 -7.56 7.63
N ARG A 278 5.31 -7.12 7.95
CA ARG A 278 4.67 -5.96 7.33
C ARG A 278 3.70 -5.25 8.29
N GLU A 279 2.39 -5.50 8.21
CA GLU A 279 1.40 -4.69 8.94
C GLU A 279 1.46 -4.86 10.46
N THR A 280 1.79 -6.06 10.91
CA THR A 280 1.81 -6.40 12.33
C THR A 280 3.23 -6.61 12.84
N GLU A 281 4.23 -6.09 12.12
CA GLU A 281 5.64 -6.14 12.53
C GLU A 281 5.88 -5.31 13.79
N ALA A 282 6.49 -5.90 14.82
CA ALA A 282 6.80 -5.25 16.08
C ALA A 282 5.55 -4.62 16.73
N MET A 283 4.51 -5.43 16.97
CA MET A 283 3.41 -5.01 17.82
C MET A 283 3.92 -4.75 19.24
N LYS A 284 3.38 -3.74 19.92
CA LYS A 284 3.84 -3.28 21.25
C LYS A 284 3.83 -4.40 22.31
N ASP A 285 2.89 -5.34 22.19
CA ASP A 285 2.70 -6.49 23.06
C ASP A 285 3.30 -7.80 22.51
N GLY A 286 3.97 -7.76 21.34
CA GLY A 286 4.52 -8.94 20.67
C GLY A 286 3.48 -9.83 19.98
N SER A 287 2.24 -9.36 19.78
CA SER A 287 1.16 -10.11 19.13
C SER A 287 1.26 -10.21 17.60
N ASP A 288 2.45 -10.01 17.03
CA ASP A 288 2.73 -9.90 15.61
C ASP A 288 2.08 -11.01 14.77
N ALA A 289 2.17 -12.26 15.24
CA ALA A 289 1.74 -13.45 14.53
C ALA A 289 0.29 -13.89 14.84
N VAL A 290 -0.44 -13.17 15.70
CA VAL A 290 -1.82 -13.53 16.07
C VAL A 290 -2.76 -13.27 14.89
N SER A 291 -3.27 -14.35 14.29
CA SER A 291 -4.13 -14.30 13.09
C SER A 291 -5.62 -14.48 13.35
N ASP A 292 -6.06 -14.47 14.61
CA ASP A 292 -7.48 -14.46 14.97
C ASP A 292 -8.19 -13.20 14.44
N TRP A 293 -7.51 -12.04 14.47
CA TRP A 293 -8.07 -10.76 14.08
C TRP A 293 -8.60 -10.69 12.63
N PRO A 294 -7.82 -11.05 11.58
CA PRO A 294 -8.35 -11.08 10.21
C PRO A 294 -9.48 -12.11 10.03
N ILE A 295 -9.46 -13.23 10.78
CA ILE A 295 -10.56 -14.22 10.74
C ILE A 295 -11.84 -13.59 11.31
N LEU A 296 -11.74 -12.97 12.49
CA LEU A 296 -12.84 -12.25 13.13
C LEU A 296 -13.36 -11.10 12.27
N ASN A 297 -12.47 -10.36 11.59
CA ASN A 297 -12.86 -9.32 10.64
C ASN A 297 -13.73 -9.88 9.50
N ALA A 298 -13.33 -11.00 8.88
CA ALA A 298 -14.11 -11.65 7.83
C ALA A 298 -15.48 -12.13 8.35
N LEU A 299 -15.51 -12.80 9.49
CA LEU A 299 -16.74 -13.30 10.11
C LEU A 299 -17.70 -12.16 10.48
N LEU A 300 -17.18 -11.09 11.07
CA LEU A 300 -17.98 -9.93 11.46
C LEU A 300 -18.50 -9.16 10.25
N ASN A 301 -17.71 -9.01 9.19
CA ASN A 301 -18.16 -8.37 7.96
C ASN A 301 -19.26 -9.19 7.26
N THR A 302 -19.17 -10.52 7.32
CA THR A 302 -20.22 -11.44 6.86
C THR A 302 -21.51 -11.22 7.67
N ALA A 303 -21.41 -11.25 9.00
CA ALA A 303 -22.55 -11.03 9.90
C ALA A 303 -23.15 -9.61 9.79
N SER A 304 -22.33 -8.61 9.47
CA SER A 304 -22.75 -7.22 9.35
C SER A 304 -23.54 -6.94 8.06
N GLY A 305 -23.32 -7.76 7.02
CA GLY A 305 -24.00 -7.70 5.74
C GLY A 305 -23.19 -7.05 4.62
N ALA A 306 -21.87 -7.29 4.56
CA ALA A 306 -21.09 -6.97 3.36
C ALA A 306 -21.66 -7.71 2.13
N THR A 307 -21.51 -7.15 0.93
CA THR A 307 -22.00 -7.80 -0.29
C THR A 307 -21.13 -9.01 -0.65
N TRP A 308 -19.81 -8.90 -0.48
CA TRP A 308 -18.93 -10.07 -0.45
C TRP A 308 -17.79 -9.87 0.54
N VAL A 309 -17.29 -11.01 1.02
CA VAL A 309 -16.19 -11.09 1.97
C VAL A 309 -15.20 -12.13 1.43
N SER A 310 -13.92 -11.88 1.64
CA SER A 310 -12.83 -12.76 1.25
C SER A 310 -11.88 -12.99 2.41
N PHE A 311 -11.26 -14.17 2.45
CA PHE A 311 -10.19 -14.48 3.38
C PHE A 311 -9.06 -15.16 2.61
N HIS A 312 -7.89 -14.53 2.60
CA HIS A 312 -6.75 -14.92 1.78
C HIS A 312 -5.51 -15.19 2.65
N HIS A 313 -4.55 -15.90 2.07
CA HIS A 313 -3.27 -16.21 2.67
C HIS A 313 -2.12 -15.80 1.73
N GLY A 314 -1.06 -15.23 2.31
CA GLY A 314 0.21 -14.92 1.67
C GLY A 314 0.22 -13.72 0.72
N GLY A 315 -0.82 -12.88 0.75
CA GLY A 315 -0.88 -11.66 -0.05
C GLY A 315 0.23 -10.68 0.33
N GLY A 316 1.01 -10.29 -0.68
CA GLY A 316 2.06 -9.28 -0.64
C GLY A 316 3.38 -9.69 0.01
N VAL A 317 3.38 -10.49 1.07
CA VAL A 317 4.60 -11.03 1.70
C VAL A 317 4.91 -12.49 1.34
N GLY A 318 4.04 -13.14 0.58
CA GLY A 318 4.24 -14.51 0.07
C GLY A 318 3.69 -15.59 1.01
N MET A 319 3.68 -16.83 0.52
CA MET A 319 3.12 -17.97 1.24
C MET A 319 3.78 -18.15 2.62
N GLY A 320 2.96 -18.32 3.66
CA GLY A 320 3.39 -18.58 5.03
C GLY A 320 3.54 -17.32 5.89
N TYR A 321 3.48 -16.12 5.29
CA TYR A 321 3.82 -14.88 6.00
C TYR A 321 2.64 -13.95 6.29
N SER A 322 1.45 -14.20 5.76
CA SER A 322 0.28 -13.39 6.08
C SER A 322 -1.06 -14.12 5.97
N GLN A 323 -2.03 -13.69 6.78
CA GLN A 323 -3.44 -14.06 6.70
C GLN A 323 -4.27 -12.78 6.77
N HIS A 324 -5.23 -12.61 5.86
CA HIS A 324 -5.92 -11.32 5.72
C HIS A 324 -7.28 -11.39 5.06
N ALA A 325 -8.17 -10.48 5.46
CA ALA A 325 -9.57 -10.41 5.05
C ALA A 325 -9.88 -9.18 4.20
N GLY A 326 -10.75 -9.38 3.22
CA GLY A 326 -11.32 -8.32 2.39
C GLY A 326 -12.82 -8.25 2.58
N LEU A 327 -13.37 -7.07 2.35
CA LEU A 327 -14.80 -6.85 2.26
C LEU A 327 -15.09 -5.91 1.12
N VAL A 328 -16.30 -6.03 0.59
CA VAL A 328 -16.89 -5.02 -0.27
C VAL A 328 -18.39 -4.94 -0.02
N ILE A 329 -18.93 -3.72 -0.09
CA ILE A 329 -20.35 -3.44 0.05
C ILE A 329 -20.84 -2.53 -1.07
N VAL A 330 -22.01 -2.85 -1.62
CA VAL A 330 -22.67 -2.08 -2.68
C VAL A 330 -23.60 -1.04 -2.08
N CYS A 331 -23.48 0.19 -2.56
CA CYS A 331 -24.42 1.29 -2.35
C CYS A 331 -25.38 1.33 -3.55
N ASP A 332 -26.53 0.68 -3.43
CA ASP A 332 -27.53 0.53 -4.50
C ASP A 332 -28.71 1.51 -4.40
N GLY A 333 -28.67 2.43 -3.43
CA GLY A 333 -29.73 3.39 -3.16
C GLY A 333 -30.85 2.87 -2.27
N SER A 334 -30.89 1.57 -1.93
CA SER A 334 -31.96 1.01 -1.10
C SER A 334 -31.80 1.34 0.39
N GLU A 335 -32.91 1.45 1.12
CA GLU A 335 -32.91 1.56 2.58
C GLU A 335 -32.34 0.29 3.25
N ALA A 336 -32.46 -0.86 2.58
CA ALA A 336 -31.85 -2.10 3.04
C ALA A 336 -30.31 -2.00 3.00
N ALA A 337 -29.74 -1.32 2.01
CA ALA A 337 -28.32 -1.04 1.94
C ALA A 337 -27.88 -0.08 3.05
N ASP A 338 -28.64 0.96 3.40
CA ASP A 338 -28.29 1.86 4.52
C ASP A 338 -28.00 1.10 5.81
N LYS A 339 -28.88 0.16 6.16
CA LYS A 339 -28.73 -0.66 7.37
C LYS A 339 -27.46 -1.50 7.33
N ARG A 340 -27.09 -2.06 6.17
CA ARG A 340 -25.87 -2.87 6.00
C ARG A 340 -24.63 -1.97 6.04
N ILE A 341 -24.64 -0.86 5.31
CA ILE A 341 -23.55 0.12 5.23
C ILE A 341 -23.22 0.67 6.60
N ALA A 342 -24.24 1.11 7.36
CA ALA A 342 -24.05 1.65 8.70
C ALA A 342 -23.35 0.67 9.65
N ARG A 343 -23.65 -0.65 9.55
CA ARG A 343 -22.99 -1.67 10.37
C ARG A 343 -21.62 -2.05 9.84
N VAL A 344 -21.50 -2.38 8.56
CA VAL A 344 -20.26 -2.89 7.95
C VAL A 344 -19.16 -1.83 8.02
N LEU A 345 -19.44 -0.59 7.63
CA LEU A 345 -18.44 0.48 7.62
C LEU A 345 -18.19 1.12 9.00
N TRP A 346 -18.90 0.65 10.03
CA TRP A 346 -18.57 0.91 11.43
C TRP A 346 -17.72 -0.22 12.00
N ASN A 347 -18.20 -1.46 11.85
CA ASN A 347 -17.57 -2.65 12.42
C ASN A 347 -16.22 -2.93 11.80
N ASP A 348 -16.05 -2.76 10.49
CA ASP A 348 -14.78 -3.04 9.81
C ASP A 348 -13.60 -2.22 10.36
N PRO A 349 -13.58 -0.87 10.29
CA PRO A 349 -12.52 -0.09 10.93
C PRO A 349 -12.55 -0.23 12.46
N GLY A 350 -13.72 -0.52 13.05
CA GLY A 350 -13.87 -0.79 14.49
C GLY A 350 -13.05 -2.00 14.96
N THR A 351 -12.95 -3.07 14.16
CA THR A 351 -12.08 -4.21 14.47
C THR A 351 -10.60 -3.83 14.50
N GLY A 352 -10.19 -2.85 13.68
CA GLY A 352 -8.82 -2.36 13.68
C GLY A 352 -8.48 -1.54 14.91
N VAL A 353 -9.39 -0.66 15.33
CA VAL A 353 -9.25 0.07 16.60
C VAL A 353 -9.26 -0.92 17.78
N MET A 354 -10.16 -1.90 17.78
CA MET A 354 -10.19 -2.97 18.79
C MET A 354 -8.86 -3.71 18.90
N ARG A 355 -8.32 -4.20 17.77
CA ARG A 355 -7.06 -4.95 17.72
C ARG A 355 -5.88 -4.15 18.27
N HIS A 356 -5.77 -2.88 17.89
CA HIS A 356 -4.66 -2.04 18.36
C HIS A 356 -4.85 -1.59 19.82
N ALA A 357 -6.09 -1.40 20.26
CA ALA A 357 -6.36 -1.11 21.67
C ALA A 357 -6.03 -2.32 22.56
N ASP A 358 -6.34 -3.53 22.11
CA ASP A 358 -5.97 -4.80 22.77
C ASP A 358 -4.45 -4.93 22.90
N ALA A 359 -3.71 -4.61 21.84
CA ALA A 359 -2.24 -4.56 21.87
C ALA A 359 -1.63 -3.40 22.70
N GLY A 360 -2.48 -2.59 23.36
CA GLY A 360 -2.06 -1.56 24.30
C GLY A 360 -1.60 -0.24 23.67
N TYR A 361 -2.00 0.06 22.43
CA TYR A 361 -1.75 1.38 21.83
C TYR A 361 -2.71 2.43 22.39
N GLU A 362 -2.17 3.45 23.03
CA GLU A 362 -2.93 4.51 23.73
C GLU A 362 -3.86 5.27 22.77
N ASP A 363 -3.41 5.56 21.56
CA ASP A 363 -4.21 6.24 20.53
C ASP A 363 -5.43 5.41 20.11
N ALA A 364 -5.31 4.08 20.10
CA ALA A 364 -6.40 3.18 19.77
C ALA A 364 -7.42 3.08 20.92
N VAL A 365 -6.94 3.05 22.17
CA VAL A 365 -7.80 3.14 23.36
C VAL A 365 -8.56 4.46 23.38
N ALA A 366 -7.89 5.58 23.09
CA ALA A 366 -8.51 6.89 22.99
C ALA A 366 -9.58 6.92 21.89
N CYS A 367 -9.26 6.43 20.69
CA CYS A 367 -10.21 6.34 19.58
C CYS A 367 -11.42 5.47 19.92
N ALA A 368 -11.22 4.33 20.60
CA ALA A 368 -12.30 3.46 21.06
C ALA A 368 -13.26 4.20 22.01
N LYS A 369 -12.73 5.00 22.94
CA LYS A 369 -13.53 5.83 23.86
C LYS A 369 -14.28 6.94 23.13
N GLU A 370 -13.58 7.69 22.28
CA GLU A 370 -14.17 8.77 21.45
C GLU A 370 -15.35 8.28 20.61
N GLN A 371 -15.25 7.07 20.05
CA GLN A 371 -16.26 6.48 19.16
C GLN A 371 -17.27 5.59 19.92
N GLY A 372 -17.12 5.40 21.23
CA GLY A 372 -18.03 4.58 22.03
C GLY A 372 -18.01 3.09 21.67
N LEU A 373 -16.86 2.55 21.29
CA LEU A 373 -16.70 1.11 21.04
C LEU A 373 -16.88 0.32 22.35
N LYS A 374 -17.57 -0.81 22.27
CA LYS A 374 -17.76 -1.73 23.40
C LYS A 374 -16.65 -2.77 23.40
N LEU A 375 -15.57 -2.48 24.11
CA LEU A 375 -14.41 -3.36 24.24
C LEU A 375 -14.38 -3.95 25.67
N PRO A 376 -14.83 -5.19 25.91
CA PRO A 376 -15.09 -5.69 27.27
C PRO A 376 -13.87 -5.71 28.20
N MET A 377 -12.67 -5.84 27.63
CA MET A 377 -11.41 -5.98 28.38
C MET A 377 -10.53 -4.72 28.32
N VAL A 378 -10.91 -3.72 27.50
CA VAL A 378 -10.12 -2.49 27.32
C VAL A 378 -10.73 -1.39 28.20
N PRO A 379 -9.94 -0.70 29.04
CA PRO A 379 -10.41 0.30 29.99
C PRO A 379 -10.84 1.62 29.33
#